data_AF-A0AAT9H5X0-F1
#
_entry.id   AF-A0AAT9H5X0-F1
#
_cell.length_a   1.000
_cell.length_b   1.000
_cell.length_c   1.000
_cell.angle_alpha   90.00
_cell.angle_beta   90.00
_cell.angle_gamma   90.00
#
_symmetry.space_group_name_H-M   'P 1'
#
loop_
_entity.id
_entity.type
_entity.pdbx_description
1 polymer ?
#
loop_
_entity_poly.entity_id
_entity_poly.type
_entity_poly.pdbx_seq_one_letter_code
_entity_poly.pdbx_strand_id
1 'polypeptide(L)'
;MLKIFKVTAILEGISYLVLFTNMLFIKTNNPELYHTLLRPLGMTHGVLFIGYVLLAILLKKPQNWDFKTFAIIQIASLIPFGTFYIEKKYLENNA
;
A
#
# COMPACT_ATOMS: atom_id res chain seq x y z
N MET A 1 -10.27 -5.64 -12.71
CA MET A 1 -9.85 -5.93 -11.33
C MET A 1 -8.34 -5.78 -11.12
N LEU A 2 -7.49 -6.40 -11.95
CA LEU A 2 -6.02 -6.28 -11.81
C LEU A 2 -5.51 -4.83 -11.93
N LYS A 3 -5.99 -4.06 -12.92
CA LYS A 3 -5.64 -2.63 -13.07
C LYS A 3 -5.99 -1.80 -11.84
N ILE A 4 -7.15 -2.05 -11.23
CA ILE A 4 -7.59 -1.36 -10.01
C ILE A 4 -6.67 -1.72 -8.85
N PHE A 5 -6.35 -3.01 -8.69
CA PHE A 5 -5.40 -3.45 -7.67
C PHE A 5 -4.00 -2.84 -7.83
N LYS A 6 -3.48 -2.74 -9.06
CA LYS A 6 -2.21 -2.02 -9.34
C LYS A 6 -2.26 -0.58 -8.85
N VAL A 7 -3.31 0.16 -9.24
CA VAL A 7 -3.49 1.55 -8.83
C VAL A 7 -3.61 1.66 -7.31
N THR A 8 -4.41 0.80 -6.67
CA THR A 8 -4.55 0.77 -5.21
C THR A 8 -3.22 0.45 -4.52
N ALA A 9 -2.43 -0.49 -5.04
CA ALA A 9 -1.12 -0.84 -4.52
C ALA A 9 -0.13 0.32 -4.60
N ILE A 10 -0.11 1.05 -5.71
CA ILE A 10 0.75 2.23 -5.89
C ILE A 10 0.30 3.35 -4.96
N LEU A 11 -1.00 3.63 -4.87
CA LEU A 11 -1.55 4.66 -3.98
C LEU A 11 -1.31 4.33 -2.50
N GLU A 12 -1.46 3.06 -2.11
CA GLU A 12 -1.13 2.57 -0.78
C GLU A 12 0.36 2.83 -0.48
N GLY A 13 1.26 2.43 -1.38
CA GLY A 13 2.70 2.66 -1.23
C GLY A 13 3.06 4.13 -1.12
N ILE A 14 2.48 4.99 -1.97
CA ILE A 14 2.66 6.45 -1.90
C ILE A 14 2.15 7.00 -0.56
N SER A 15 0.94 6.59 -0.12
CA SER A 15 0.38 7.05 1.16
C SER A 15 1.23 6.63 2.36
N TYR A 16 1.86 5.46 2.31
CA TYR A 16 2.81 5.00 3.32
C TYR A 16 4.06 5.90 3.33
N LEU A 17 4.63 6.23 2.17
CA LEU A 17 5.78 7.12 2.06
C LEU A 17 5.45 8.52 2.59
N VAL A 18 4.27 9.06 2.29
CA VAL A 18 3.82 10.36 2.80
C VAL A 18 3.69 10.35 4.33
N LEU A 19 3.14 9.27 4.91
CA LEU A 19 3.12 9.09 6.38
C LEU A 19 4.52 9.04 6.98
N PHE A 20 5.45 8.35 6.33
CA PHE A 20 6.84 8.25 6.76
C PHE A 20 7.53 9.61 6.72
N THR A 21 7.32 10.38 5.64
CA THR A 21 7.83 11.75 5.53
C THR A 21 7.24 12.66 6.61
N ASN A 22 5.95 12.55 6.90
CA ASN A 22 5.31 13.30 7.98
C ASN A 22 5.93 12.96 9.35
N MET A 23 6.22 11.68 9.59
CA MET A 23 6.80 11.22 10.85
C MET A 23 8.28 11.58 11.03
N LEU A 24 9.09 11.55 9.97
CA LEU A 24 10.53 11.82 10.05
C LEU A 24 10.88 13.31 9.95
N PHE A 25 10.22 14.04 9.05
CA PHE A 25 10.57 15.43 8.75
C PHE A 25 9.64 16.43 9.45
N ILE A 26 8.32 16.29 9.30
CA ILE A 26 7.37 17.28 9.82
C ILE A 26 7.31 17.22 11.35
N LYS A 27 7.29 16.02 11.95
CA LYS A 27 7.28 15.84 13.40
C LYS A 27 8.42 16.59 14.11
N THR A 28 9.62 16.59 13.52
CA THR A 28 10.82 17.18 14.10
C THR A 28 10.84 18.70 13.94
N ASN A 29 10.34 19.23 12.81
CA ASN A 29 10.38 20.67 12.51
C ASN A 29 9.14 21.44 12.98
N ASN A 30 7.96 20.81 13.00
CA ASN A 30 6.70 21.43 13.37
C ASN A 30 5.70 20.41 13.96
N PRO A 31 5.71 20.21 15.29
CA PRO A 31 4.86 19.23 15.97
C PRO A 31 3.35 19.48 15.82
N GLU A 32 2.89 20.74 15.81
CA GLU A 32 1.47 21.07 15.65
C GLU A 32 0.96 20.70 14.25
N LEU A 33 1.76 21.01 13.22
CA LEU A 33 1.45 20.63 11.85
C LEU A 33 1.42 19.11 11.68
N TYR A 34 2.35 18.39 12.32
CA TYR A 34 2.39 16.93 12.32
C TYR A 34 1.06 16.32 12.79
N HIS A 35 0.51 16.77 13.92
CA HIS A 35 -0.75 16.24 14.46
C HIS A 35 -1.94 16.50 13.52
N THR A 36 -1.96 17.68 12.90
CA THR A 36 -3.01 18.07 11.96
C THR A 36 -2.98 17.22 10.69
N LEU A 37 -1.79 16.90 10.17
CA LEU A 37 -1.61 16.09 8.96
C LEU A 37 -1.72 14.58 9.23
N LEU A 38 -1.32 14.11 10.42
CA LEU A 38 -1.29 12.69 10.75
C LEU A 38 -2.67 12.05 10.64
N ARG A 39 -3.72 12.72 11.14
CA ARG A 39 -5.08 12.17 11.17
C ARG A 39 -5.62 11.91 9.75
N PRO A 40 -5.69 12.89 8.82
CA PRO A 40 -6.18 12.66 7.46
C PRO A 40 -5.30 11.71 6.66
N LEU A 41 -3.97 11.78 6.79
CA LEU A 41 -3.05 10.88 6.10
C LEU A 41 -3.19 9.45 6.59
N GLY A 42 -3.28 9.25 7.91
CA GLY A 42 -3.46 7.94 8.54
C GLY A 42 -4.79 7.29 8.16
N MET A 43 -5.89 8.06 8.15
CA MET A 43 -7.20 7.55 7.71
C MET A 43 -7.18 7.16 6.24
N THR A 44 -6.61 8.00 5.37
CA THR A 44 -6.51 7.72 3.92
C THR A 44 -5.69 6.46 3.66
N HIS A 45 -4.55 6.32 4.33
CA HIS A 45 -3.71 5.14 4.24
C HIS A 45 -4.43 3.87 4.72
N GLY A 46 -5.12 3.94 5.87
CA GLY A 46 -5.87 2.81 6.41
C GLY A 46 -6.98 2.32 5.46
N VAL A 47 -7.69 3.23 4.80
CA VAL A 47 -8.70 2.88 3.79
C VAL A 47 -8.04 2.20 2.58
N LEU A 48 -6.92 2.72 2.10
CA LEU A 48 -6.17 2.12 1.00
C LEU A 48 -5.63 0.73 1.35
N PHE A 49 -5.14 0.54 2.58
CA PHE A 49 -4.67 -0.75 3.08
C PHE A 49 -5.79 -1.80 3.12
N ILE A 50 -6.97 -1.45 3.68
CA ILE A 50 -8.13 -2.35 3.68
C ILE A 50 -8.56 -2.68 2.24
N GLY A 51 -8.59 -1.67 1.36
CA GLY A 51 -8.89 -1.86 -0.06
C GLY A 51 -7.91 -2.81 -0.74
N TYR A 52 -6.61 -2.66 -0.47
CA TYR A 52 -5.56 -3.54 -0.97
C TYR A 52 -5.79 -4.99 -0.54
N VAL A 53 -6.02 -5.24 0.76
CA VAL A 53 -6.25 -6.59 1.30
C VAL A 53 -7.47 -7.25 0.66
N LEU A 54 -8.58 -6.52 0.55
CA LEU A 54 -9.81 -7.04 -0.08
C LEU A 54 -9.58 -7.38 -1.55
N LEU A 55 -8.94 -6.50 -2.30
CA LEU A 55 -8.63 -6.73 -3.71
C LEU A 55 -7.65 -7.90 -3.90
N ALA A 56 -6.66 -8.06 -3.02
CA ALA A 56 -5.73 -9.19 -3.05
C ALA A 56 -6.47 -10.53 -2.82
N ILE A 57 -7.43 -10.57 -1.89
CA ILE A 57 -8.26 -11.76 -1.65
C ILE A 57 -9.11 -12.09 -2.89
N LEU A 58 -9.73 -11.07 -3.51
CA LEU A 58 -10.53 -11.24 -4.71
C LEU A 58 -9.71 -11.68 -5.92
N LEU A 59 -8.45 -11.24 -6.03
CA LEU A 59 -7.54 -11.60 -7.12
C LEU A 59 -6.81 -12.92 -6.90
N LYS A 60 -6.79 -13.47 -5.68
CA LYS A 60 -6.15 -14.76 -5.37
C LYS A 60 -6.63 -15.89 -6.29
N LYS A 61 -7.94 -16.04 -6.46
CA LYS A 61 -8.52 -17.09 -7.34
C LYS A 61 -8.30 -16.78 -8.84
N PRO A 62 -8.67 -15.59 -9.36
CA PRO A 62 -8.48 -15.25 -10.78
C PRO A 62 -7.03 -15.27 -11.26
N GLN A 63 -6.06 -15.04 -10.38
CA GLN A 63 -4.63 -15.06 -10.73
C GLN A 63 -3.95 -16.38 -10.36
N ASN A 64 -4.69 -17.37 -9.85
CA ASN A 64 -4.15 -18.66 -9.40
C ASN A 64 -2.92 -18.51 -8.48
N TRP A 65 -2.93 -17.52 -7.59
CA TRP A 65 -1.82 -17.32 -6.65
C TRP A 65 -1.78 -18.46 -5.64
N ASP A 66 -0.60 -19.07 -5.49
CA ASP A 66 -0.35 -20.03 -4.42
C ASP A 66 -0.36 -19.33 -3.05
N PHE A 67 -0.45 -20.12 -1.98
CA PHE A 67 -0.53 -19.57 -0.63
C PHE A 67 0.72 -18.75 -0.27
N LYS A 68 1.90 -19.11 -0.78
CA LYS A 68 3.12 -18.33 -0.53
C LYS A 68 3.09 -16.98 -1.24
N THR A 69 2.72 -16.94 -2.52
CA THR A 69 2.58 -15.66 -3.25
C THR A 69 1.55 -14.76 -2.60
N PHE A 70 0.39 -15.30 -2.23
CA PHE A 70 -0.62 -14.54 -1.49
C PHE A 70 -0.08 -13.97 -0.17
N ALA A 71 0.63 -14.78 0.62
CA ALA A 71 1.25 -14.30 1.87
C ALA A 71 2.31 -13.21 1.63
N ILE A 72 3.14 -13.36 0.59
CA ILE A 72 4.14 -12.36 0.21
C ILE A 72 3.47 -11.04 -0.20
N ILE A 73 2.39 -11.09 -0.98
CA ILE A 73 1.60 -9.92 -1.40
C ILE A 73 1.04 -9.19 -0.17
N GLN A 74 0.48 -9.92 0.79
CA GLN A 74 -0.05 -9.33 2.02
C GLN A 74 1.06 -8.70 2.88
N ILE A 75 2.17 -9.40 3.09
CA ILE A 75 3.30 -8.88 3.89
C ILE A 75 3.93 -7.66 3.23
N ALA A 76 3.98 -7.64 1.90
CA ALA A 76 4.53 -6.52 1.15
C ALA A 76 3.73 -5.22 1.33
N SER A 77 2.45 -5.28 1.72
CA SER A 77 1.68 -4.08 2.10
C SER A 77 2.02 -3.51 3.48
N LEU A 78 2.73 -4.26 4.33
CA LEU A 78 3.15 -3.79 5.65
C LEU A 78 4.53 -3.11 5.63
N ILE A 79 5.30 -3.36 4.57
CA ILE A 79 6.66 -2.87 4.42
C ILE A 79 6.65 -1.67 3.47
N PRO A 80 7.18 -0.51 3.87
CA PRO A 80 7.36 0.60 2.94
C PRO A 80 8.17 0.10 1.74
N PHE A 81 7.71 0.41 0.53
CA PHE A 81 8.24 -0.08 -0.76
C PHE A 81 7.87 -1.52 -1.18
N GLY A 82 7.28 -2.34 -0.31
CA GLY A 82 6.91 -3.72 -0.66
C GLY A 82 5.85 -3.77 -1.76
N THR A 83 4.86 -2.87 -1.75
CA THR A 83 3.81 -2.81 -2.77
C THR A 83 4.32 -2.47 -4.17
N PHE A 84 5.39 -1.67 -4.27
CA PHE A 84 6.06 -1.39 -5.56
C PHE A 84 6.79 -2.63 -6.10
N TYR A 85 7.40 -3.43 -5.22
CA TYR A 85 8.02 -4.70 -5.62
C TYR A 85 6.98 -5.71 -6.12
N ILE A 86 5.81 -5.78 -5.47
CA ILE A 86 4.72 -6.65 -5.91
C ILE A 86 4.18 -6.22 -7.27
N GLU A 87 4.02 -4.92 -7.48
CA GLU A 87 3.57 -4.37 -8.76
C GLU A 87 4.51 -4.79 -9.90
N LYS A 88 5.81 -4.55 -9.73
CA LYS A 88 6.82 -4.89 -10.73
C LYS A 88 6.99 -6.40 -10.93
N LYS A 89 7.06 -7.19 -9.86
CA LYS A 89 7.38 -8.63 -9.99
C LYS A 89 6.18 -9.49 -10.39
N TYR A 90 5.01 -9.21 -9.85
CA TYR A 90 3.85 -10.11 -9.96
C TYR A 90 2.74 -9.55 -10.85
N LEU A 91 2.74 -8.24 -11.15
CA LEU A 91 1.69 -7.61 -11.93
C LEU A 91 2.17 -7.07 -13.30
N GLU A 92 3.48 -7.04 -13.59
CA GLU A 92 4.06 -6.46 -14.83
C GLU A 92 3.76 -7.27 -16.12
N ASN A 93 3.28 -8.51 -16.02
CA ASN A 93 3.11 -9.42 -17.18
C ASN A 93 1.79 -9.33 -17.98
N ASN A 94 1.09 -8.20 -18.03
CA ASN A 94 -0.04 -8.02 -18.98
C ASN A 94 -0.28 -6.52 -19.27
N ALA A 95 0.58 -5.94 -20.13
CA ALA A 95 0.28 -4.74 -20.90
C ALA A 95 0.12 -5.15 -22.37
#